data_AF-A0A5C7LQS1-F1
#
_entry.id   AF-A0A5C7LQS1-F1
#
_cell.length_a   1.000
_cell.length_b   1.000
_cell.length_c   1.000
_cell.angle_alpha   90.00
_cell.angle_beta   90.00
_cell.angle_gamma   90.00
#
_symmetry.space_group_name_H-M   'P 1'
#
loop_
_entity.id
_entity.type
_entity.pdbx_description
1 polymer ?
#
loop_
_entity_poly.entity_id
_entity_poly.type
_entity_poly.pdbx_seq_one_letter_code
_entity_poly.pdbx_strand_id
1 'polypeptide(L)'
;MSRTWFGKGDNHINYGKHLPEETCKRISEAHKGKVLSEETKKKLSELNSGEKHPFFGKRGSNHPAYGHKWSEETREKMAVAIQEQQTIVVQYDRITGMLLAEFESLKAAEKATGVKYQGISRCCRGIRPSAGGFLWKYKGENECVLE
;
A
#
# COMPACT_ATOMS: atom_id res chain seq x y z
N MET A 1 21.34 -29.71 -8.65
CA MET A 1 20.31 -30.02 -7.63
C MET A 1 19.58 -28.73 -7.26
N SER A 2 18.48 -28.42 -7.93
CA SER A 2 17.70 -27.19 -7.73
C SER A 2 16.71 -27.36 -6.57
N ARG A 3 16.93 -26.61 -5.48
CA ARG A 3 16.11 -26.62 -4.26
C ARG A 3 15.01 -25.55 -4.35
N THR A 4 14.06 -25.70 -5.28
CA THR A 4 12.88 -24.82 -5.37
C THR A 4 11.63 -25.63 -5.08
N TRP A 5 11.33 -25.80 -3.79
CA TRP A 5 10.14 -26.48 -3.32
C TRP A 5 9.09 -25.41 -2.97
N PHE A 6 8.15 -25.19 -3.88
CA PHE A 6 6.93 -24.42 -3.64
C PHE A 6 5.73 -25.32 -3.93
N GLY A 7 5.46 -26.26 -3.02
CA GLY A 7 4.15 -26.93 -2.97
C GLY A 7 3.18 -26.03 -2.23
N LYS A 8 2.12 -25.55 -2.88
CA LYS A 8 0.91 -25.07 -2.18
C LYS A 8 -0.07 -26.25 -2.08
N GLY A 9 -0.93 -26.25 -1.07
CA GLY A 9 -1.89 -27.32 -0.80
C GLY A 9 -1.30 -28.50 -0.04
N ASP A 10 -2.03 -29.62 0.00
CA ASP A 10 -1.76 -30.83 0.81
C ASP A 10 -0.36 -31.44 0.60
N ASN A 11 0.30 -31.09 -0.52
CA ASN A 11 1.66 -31.53 -0.85
C ASN A 11 2.77 -30.76 -0.11
N HIS A 12 2.44 -29.75 0.69
CA HIS A 12 3.43 -29.04 1.51
C HIS A 12 3.72 -29.83 2.80
N ILE A 13 4.99 -30.11 3.13
CA ILE A 13 5.46 -30.80 4.36
C ILE A 13 4.93 -30.21 5.67
N ASN A 14 4.55 -28.93 5.65
CA ASN A 14 3.95 -28.23 6.77
C ASN A 14 2.45 -27.92 6.57
N TYR A 15 1.80 -28.46 5.53
CA TYR A 15 0.36 -28.34 5.37
C TYR A 15 -0.36 -29.04 6.53
N GLY A 16 -1.35 -28.37 7.13
CA GLY A 16 -2.07 -28.86 8.32
C GLY A 16 -1.27 -28.86 9.62
N LYS A 17 0.03 -28.54 9.60
CA LYS A 17 0.87 -28.43 10.81
C LYS A 17 0.83 -27.00 11.32
N HIS A 18 -0.06 -26.74 12.28
CA HIS A 18 -0.05 -25.49 13.03
C HIS A 18 0.85 -25.64 14.26
N LEU A 19 1.75 -24.68 14.46
CA LEU A 19 2.47 -24.55 15.72
C LEU A 19 1.46 -24.29 16.85
N PRO A 20 1.66 -24.85 18.05
CA PRO A 20 0.77 -24.63 19.18
C PRO A 20 0.70 -23.15 19.52
N GLU A 21 -0.47 -22.69 19.93
CA GLU A 21 -0.79 -21.27 20.10
C GLU A 21 0.15 -20.55 21.06
N GLU A 22 0.57 -21.23 22.12
CA GLU A 22 1.58 -20.73 23.07
C GLU A 22 2.95 -20.48 22.40
N THR A 23 3.37 -21.36 21.48
CA THR A 23 4.64 -21.21 20.76
C THR A 23 4.56 -20.07 19.74
N CYS A 24 3.45 -19.96 19.03
CA CYS A 24 3.18 -18.81 18.15
C CYS A 24 3.23 -17.49 18.93
N LYS A 25 2.60 -17.45 20.11
CA LYS A 25 2.58 -16.27 20.98
C LYS A 25 3.98 -15.90 21.47
N ARG A 26 4.77 -16.87 21.94
CA ARG A 26 6.17 -16.67 22.36
C ARG A 26 7.04 -16.10 21.24
N ILE A 27 6.91 -16.61 20.01
CA ILE A 27 7.67 -16.11 18.85
C ILE A 27 7.21 -14.68 18.49
N SER A 28 5.90 -14.40 18.56
CA SER A 28 5.35 -13.07 18.30
C SER A 28 5.85 -12.04 19.32
N GLU A 29 5.79 -12.35 20.61
CA GLU A 29 6.26 -11.49 21.69
C GLU A 29 7.76 -11.22 21.59
N ALA A 30 8.57 -12.23 21.27
CA ALA A 30 10.01 -12.08 21.10
C ALA A 30 10.42 -11.17 19.93
N HIS A 31 9.55 -10.96 18.93
CA HIS A 31 9.80 -10.09 17.78
C HIS A 31 9.09 -8.74 17.87
N LYS A 32 8.09 -8.60 18.75
CA LYS A 32 7.33 -7.36 18.91
C LYS A 32 8.25 -6.25 19.43
N GLY A 33 8.30 -5.13 18.72
CA GLY A 33 9.08 -3.95 19.12
C GLY A 33 10.59 -4.01 18.86
N LYS A 34 11.11 -5.09 18.25
CA LYS A 34 12.52 -5.13 17.83
C LYS A 34 12.76 -4.16 16.68
N VAL A 35 13.45 -3.06 16.98
CA VAL A 35 13.92 -2.10 15.97
C VAL A 35 15.23 -2.62 15.40
N LEU A 36 15.26 -2.86 14.09
CA LEU A 36 16.48 -3.22 13.37
C LEU A 36 17.47 -2.05 13.44
N SER A 37 18.77 -2.35 13.53
CA SER A 37 19.81 -1.32 13.44
C SER A 37 19.79 -0.66 12.05
N GLU A 38 20.24 0.59 11.97
CA GLU A 38 20.30 1.32 10.69
C GLU A 38 21.18 0.60 9.66
N GLU A 39 22.26 -0.05 10.10
CA GLU A 39 23.12 -0.85 9.23
C GLU A 39 22.40 -2.09 8.68
N THR A 40 21.64 -2.80 9.51
CA THR A 40 20.87 -3.96 9.07
C THR A 40 19.73 -3.55 8.14
N LYS A 41 19.04 -2.44 8.42
CA LYS A 41 18.01 -1.88 7.53
C LYS A 41 18.59 -1.52 6.16
N LYS A 42 19.77 -0.88 6.13
CA LYS A 42 20.44 -0.51 4.90
C LYS A 42 20.81 -1.74 4.07
N LYS A 43 21.40 -2.77 4.68
CA LYS A 43 21.73 -4.05 4.01
C LYS A 43 20.49 -4.75 3.45
N LEU A 44 19.40 -4.83 4.23
CA LEU A 44 18.14 -5.39 3.75
C LEU A 44 17.53 -4.58 2.60
N SER A 45 17.62 -3.25 2.66
CA SER A 45 17.17 -2.37 1.58
C SER A 45 17.95 -2.60 0.29
N GLU A 46 19.28 -2.69 0.36
CA GLU A 46 20.16 -2.93 -0.79
C GLU A 46 19.94 -4.30 -1.44
N LEU A 47 19.64 -5.34 -0.66
CA LEU A 47 19.35 -6.68 -1.19
C LEU A 47 17.99 -6.76 -1.88
N ASN A 48 17.01 -6.01 -1.38
CA ASN A 48 15.62 -6.05 -1.86
C ASN A 48 15.32 -4.98 -2.92
N SER A 49 16.30 -4.18 -3.32
CA SER A 49 16.12 -3.10 -4.30
C SER A 49 16.97 -3.29 -5.55
N GLY A 50 16.55 -2.66 -6.64
CA GLY A 50 17.24 -2.69 -7.92
C GLY A 50 17.36 -4.10 -8.51
N GLU A 51 18.37 -4.28 -9.35
CA GLU A 51 18.65 -5.53 -10.09
C GLU A 51 18.91 -6.75 -9.22
N LYS A 52 19.25 -6.54 -7.94
CA LYS A 52 19.54 -7.60 -6.98
C LYS A 52 18.28 -8.30 -6.47
N HIS A 53 17.12 -7.66 -6.57
CA HIS A 53 15.87 -8.26 -6.11
C HIS A 53 15.50 -9.47 -7.00
N PRO A 54 15.13 -10.65 -6.43
CA PRO A 54 14.86 -11.88 -7.19
C PRO A 54 13.78 -11.79 -8.28
N PHE A 55 12.93 -10.75 -8.20
CA PHE A 55 11.86 -10.49 -9.15
C PHE A 55 12.10 -9.22 -9.99
N PHE A 56 13.28 -8.59 -9.92
CA PHE A 56 13.63 -7.47 -10.78
C PHE A 56 13.56 -7.89 -12.26
N GLY A 57 12.98 -7.05 -13.10
CA GLY A 57 12.82 -7.31 -14.55
C GLY A 57 11.73 -8.33 -14.92
N LYS A 58 11.18 -9.10 -13.97
CA LYS A 58 10.10 -10.07 -14.22
C LYS A 58 8.75 -9.36 -14.31
N ARG A 59 8.37 -8.92 -15.51
CA ARG A 59 7.08 -8.28 -15.81
C ARG A 59 6.15 -9.23 -16.59
N GLY A 60 4.85 -9.03 -16.46
CA GLY A 60 3.85 -9.85 -17.15
C GLY A 60 3.99 -11.33 -16.81
N SER A 61 3.94 -12.19 -17.81
CA SER A 61 3.98 -13.66 -17.69
C SER A 61 5.20 -14.23 -16.98
N ASN A 62 6.30 -13.46 -16.88
CA ASN A 62 7.52 -13.89 -16.20
C ASN A 62 7.43 -13.77 -14.67
N HIS A 63 6.42 -13.09 -14.14
CA HIS A 63 6.23 -12.97 -12.70
C HIS A 63 5.57 -14.26 -12.14
N PRO A 64 6.08 -14.86 -11.06
CA PRO A 64 5.52 -16.11 -10.52
C PRO A 64 4.05 -16.04 -10.11
N ALA A 65 3.56 -14.83 -9.82
CA ALA A 65 2.16 -14.57 -9.49
C ALA A 65 1.32 -14.11 -10.69
N TYR A 66 1.85 -14.14 -11.92
CA TYR A 66 1.07 -13.80 -13.11
C TYR A 66 -0.04 -14.82 -13.33
N GLY A 67 -1.28 -14.34 -13.54
CA GLY A 67 -2.45 -15.20 -13.68
C GLY A 67 -3.01 -15.77 -12.37
N HIS A 68 -2.38 -15.48 -11.22
CA HIS A 68 -2.92 -15.87 -9.91
C HIS A 68 -4.20 -15.08 -9.62
N LYS A 69 -5.32 -15.80 -9.45
CA LYS A 69 -6.62 -15.21 -9.05
C LYS A 69 -6.84 -15.43 -7.56
N TRP A 70 -7.24 -14.38 -6.86
CA TRP A 70 -7.69 -14.46 -5.47
C TRP A 70 -9.06 -15.16 -5.41
N SER A 71 -9.39 -15.76 -4.26
CA SER A 71 -10.74 -16.27 -4.01
C SER A 71 -11.77 -15.14 -4.09
N GLU A 72 -13.01 -15.48 -4.45
CA GLU A 72 -14.10 -14.51 -4.53
C GLU A 72 -14.30 -13.79 -3.20
N GLU A 73 -14.30 -14.54 -2.10
CA GLU A 73 -14.39 -13.99 -0.74
C GLU A 73 -13.29 -12.95 -0.44
N THR A 74 -12.04 -13.21 -0.84
CA THR A 74 -10.94 -12.26 -0.61
C THR A 74 -11.12 -11.01 -1.48
N ARG A 75 -11.57 -11.17 -2.72
CA ARG A 75 -11.81 -10.07 -3.64
C ARG A 75 -12.95 -9.17 -3.16
N GLU A 76 -14.00 -9.76 -2.59
CA GLU A 76 -15.12 -9.03 -2.00
C GLU A 76 -14.67 -8.24 -0.77
N LYS A 77 -13.93 -8.86 0.16
CA LYS A 77 -13.36 -8.15 1.32
C LYS A 77 -12.51 -6.96 0.90
N MET A 78 -11.68 -7.12 -0.14
CA MET A 78 -10.90 -6.01 -0.69
C MET A 78 -11.78 -4.93 -1.32
N ALA A 79 -12.87 -5.31 -2.02
CA ALA A 79 -13.78 -4.35 -2.64
C ALA A 79 -14.54 -3.51 -1.61
N VAL A 80 -15.04 -4.16 -0.54
CA VAL A 80 -15.72 -3.49 0.57
C VAL A 80 -14.77 -2.50 1.25
N ALA A 81 -13.55 -2.94 1.59
CA ALA A 81 -12.55 -2.05 2.22
C ALA A 81 -12.17 -0.84 1.35
N ILE A 82 -12.13 -1.00 0.02
CA ILE A 82 -11.87 0.12 -0.91
C ILE A 82 -13.05 1.09 -0.96
N GLN A 83 -14.29 0.60 -0.85
CA GLN A 83 -15.49 1.43 -0.90
C GLN A 83 -15.69 2.25 0.39
N GLU A 84 -15.26 1.73 1.54
CA GLU A 84 -15.33 2.44 2.83
C GLU A 84 -14.26 3.54 2.95
N GLN A 85 -13.13 3.41 2.26
CA GLN A 85 -12.04 4.39 2.28
C GLN A 85 -12.24 5.54 1.27
N GLN A 86 -13.48 6.00 1.07
CA GLN A 86 -13.74 7.18 0.26
C GLN A 86 -13.08 8.40 0.92
N THR A 87 -11.90 8.74 0.41
CA THR A 87 -11.16 9.92 0.84
C THR A 87 -11.74 11.12 0.12
N ILE A 88 -12.49 11.92 0.88
CA ILE A 88 -12.95 13.22 0.43
C ILE A 88 -11.71 14.09 0.19
N VAL A 89 -11.67 14.79 -0.93
CA VAL A 89 -10.57 15.69 -1.28
C VAL A 89 -11.10 17.11 -1.47
N VAL A 90 -10.32 18.06 -0.96
CA VAL A 90 -10.61 19.48 -1.04
C VAL A 90 -9.60 20.13 -1.97
N GLN A 91 -10.11 20.94 -2.88
CA GLN A 91 -9.34 21.74 -3.81
C GLN A 91 -9.25 23.18 -3.28
N TYR A 92 -8.03 23.71 -3.24
CA TYR A 92 -7.74 25.07 -2.85
C TYR A 92 -7.07 25.83 -3.98
N ASP A 93 -7.32 27.12 -4.05
CA ASP A 93 -6.54 28.01 -4.90
C ASP A 93 -5.12 28.14 -4.36
N ARG A 94 -4.14 28.16 -5.26
CA ARG A 94 -2.72 28.14 -4.90
C ARG A 94 -2.22 29.48 -4.36
N ILE A 95 -2.85 30.58 -4.76
CA ILE A 95 -2.41 31.94 -4.42
C ILE A 95 -3.18 32.45 -3.22
N THR A 96 -4.52 32.36 -3.26
CA THR A 96 -5.37 32.88 -2.20
C THR A 96 -5.57 31.91 -1.04
N GLY A 97 -5.29 30.61 -1.24
CA GLY A 97 -5.58 29.57 -0.25
C GLY A 97 -7.07 29.34 0.00
N MET A 98 -7.95 29.94 -0.81
CA MET A 98 -9.39 29.79 -0.67
C MET A 98 -9.84 28.41 -1.11
N LEU A 99 -10.81 27.85 -0.37
CA LEU A 99 -11.47 26.60 -0.75
C LEU A 99 -12.29 26.84 -2.02
N LEU A 100 -12.00 26.07 -3.06
CA LEU A 100 -12.68 26.17 -4.35
C LEU A 100 -13.78 25.12 -4.49
N ALA A 101 -13.48 23.88 -4.12
CA ALA A 101 -14.40 22.76 -4.28
C ALA A 101 -14.07 21.62 -3.32
N GLU A 102 -15.09 20.86 -2.96
CA GLU A 102 -14.98 19.61 -2.24
C GLU A 102 -15.49 18.47 -3.11
N PHE A 103 -14.78 17.35 -3.10
CA PHE A 103 -15.13 16.16 -3.86
C PHE A 103 -15.15 14.95 -2.95
N GLU A 104 -16.21 14.16 -3.04
CA GLU A 104 -16.40 12.95 -2.25
C GLU A 104 -15.37 11.86 -2.54
N SER A 105 -14.66 11.95 -3.66
CA SER A 105 -13.55 11.04 -3.98
C SER A 105 -12.54 11.67 -4.94
N LEU A 106 -11.32 11.12 -4.93
CA LEU A 106 -10.28 11.41 -5.93
C LEU A 106 -10.77 11.22 -7.39
N LYS A 107 -11.66 10.25 -7.64
CA LYS A 107 -12.22 10.00 -8.98
C LYS A 107 -13.23 11.08 -9.38
N ALA A 108 -14.04 11.55 -8.43
CA ALA A 108 -14.95 12.67 -8.67
C ALA A 108 -14.16 13.94 -9.02
N ALA A 109 -13.07 14.20 -8.31
CA ALA A 109 -12.16 15.31 -8.60
C ALA A 109 -11.52 15.20 -10.00
N GLU A 110 -11.08 14.01 -10.42
CA GLU A 110 -10.57 13.81 -11.79
C GLU A 110 -11.63 14.10 -12.85
N LYS A 111 -12.86 13.64 -12.65
CA LYS A 111 -13.94 13.85 -13.62
C LYS A 111 -14.31 15.34 -13.76
N ALA A 112 -14.28 16.09 -12.66
CA ALA A 112 -14.63 17.51 -12.64
C ALA A 112 -13.50 18.41 -13.18
N THR A 113 -12.24 18.11 -12.82
CA THR A 113 -11.10 18.99 -13.13
C THR A 113 -10.26 18.53 -14.32
N GLY A 114 -10.43 17.29 -14.79
CA GLY A 114 -9.58 16.66 -15.80
C GLY A 114 -8.18 16.30 -15.30
N VAL A 115 -7.86 16.56 -14.03
CA VAL A 115 -6.55 16.26 -13.44
C VAL A 115 -6.52 14.80 -12.97
N LYS A 116 -5.48 14.06 -13.36
CA LYS A 116 -5.34 12.65 -12.99
C LYS A 116 -5.35 12.44 -11.47
N TYR A 117 -6.18 11.50 -10.99
CA TYR A 117 -6.32 11.19 -9.57
C TYR A 117 -4.98 10.86 -8.88
N GLN A 118 -4.06 10.21 -9.60
CA GLN A 118 -2.72 9.89 -9.07
C GLN A 118 -1.85 11.14 -8.83
N GLY A 119 -2.08 12.22 -9.59
CA GLY A 119 -1.43 13.50 -9.40
C GLY A 119 -1.98 14.22 -8.18
N ILE A 120 -3.32 14.21 -8.04
CA ILE A 120 -4.03 14.76 -6.87
C ILE A 120 -3.60 14.05 -5.59
N SER A 121 -3.61 12.70 -5.58
CA SER A 121 -3.23 11.90 -4.41
C SER A 121 -1.78 12.14 -3.97
N ARG A 122 -0.85 12.31 -4.91
CA ARG A 122 0.55 12.68 -4.60
C ARG A 122 0.67 14.10 -4.05
N CYS A 123 -0.21 15.01 -4.49
CA CYS A 123 -0.29 16.37 -3.96
C CYS A 123 -0.77 16.36 -2.50
N CYS A 124 -1.85 15.62 -2.20
CA CYS A 124 -2.35 15.49 -0.83
C CYS A 124 -1.29 14.92 0.13
N ARG A 125 -0.42 14.01 -0.36
CA ARG A 125 0.68 13.41 0.42
C ARG A 125 1.94 14.30 0.53
N GLY A 126 1.92 15.51 -0.02
CA GLY A 126 3.08 16.41 -0.03
C GLY A 126 4.24 15.98 -0.93
N ILE A 127 4.08 14.93 -1.74
CA ILE A 127 5.10 14.48 -2.71
C ILE A 127 5.25 15.49 -3.85
N ARG A 128 4.14 16.16 -4.21
CA ARG A 128 4.12 17.25 -5.21
C ARG A 128 3.47 18.49 -4.61
N PRO A 129 3.93 19.69 -4.97
CA PRO A 129 3.39 20.94 -4.42
C PRO A 129 2.01 21.32 -4.99
N SER A 130 1.67 20.85 -6.20
CA SER A 130 0.39 21.14 -6.85
C SER A 130 0.04 20.09 -7.91
N ALA A 131 -1.23 20.04 -8.28
CA ALA A 131 -1.72 19.27 -9.41
C ALA A 131 -2.75 20.10 -10.20
N GLY A 132 -2.53 20.26 -11.51
CA GLY A 132 -3.41 21.06 -12.37
C GLY A 132 -3.46 22.55 -12.05
N GLY A 133 -2.47 23.09 -11.34
CA GLY A 133 -2.45 24.49 -10.89
C GLY A 133 -3.08 24.72 -9.50
N PHE A 134 -3.71 23.70 -8.92
CA PHE A 134 -4.41 23.79 -7.63
C PHE A 134 -3.66 23.05 -6.52
N LEU A 135 -3.96 23.44 -5.28
CA LEU A 135 -3.53 22.75 -4.07
C LEU A 135 -4.61 21.75 -3.64
N TRP A 136 -4.21 20.55 -3.23
CA TRP A 136 -5.13 19.46 -2.88
C TRP A 136 -4.81 18.91 -1.49
N LYS A 137 -5.84 18.67 -0.68
CA LYS A 137 -5.73 18.01 0.64
C LYS A 137 -6.86 17.02 0.87
N TYR A 138 -6.62 16.00 1.70
CA TYR A 138 -7.69 15.11 2.17
C TYR A 138 -8.52 15.79 3.26
N LYS A 139 -9.84 15.64 3.21
CA LYS A 139 -10.75 16.06 4.28
C LYS A 139 -10.77 14.94 5.33
N GLY A 140 -10.31 15.23 6.54
CA GLY A 140 -10.25 14.27 7.65
C GLY A 140 -8.86 14.06 8.24
N GLU A 141 -7.79 14.41 7.52
CA GLU A 141 -6.46 14.55 8.11
C GLU A 141 -6.28 15.97 8.65
N ASN A 142 -7.07 16.31 9.68
CA ASN A 142 -6.85 17.39 10.65
C ASN A 142 -7.98 17.39 11.70
N GLU A 143 -8.05 16.34 12.52
CA GLU A 143 -8.10 16.60 13.96
C GLU A 143 -6.64 16.59 14.43
N CYS A 144 -5.96 17.72 14.23
CA CYS A 144 -4.83 18.04 15.07
C CYS A 144 -5.36 18.15 16.51
N VAL A 145 -5.28 17.07 17.27
CA VAL A 145 -5.28 17.17 18.73
C VAL A 145 -3.93 17.79 19.08
N LEU A 146 -3.88 19.13 19.09
CA LEU A 146 -2.86 19.87 19.81
C LEU A 146 -3.35 19.95 21.26
N GLU A 147 -2.75 19.14 22.13
CA GLU A 147 -2.55 19.50 23.53
C GLU A 147 -1.09 19.90 23.72
#